data_AF-A0A2G9Z6N4-F1
#
_entry.id   AF-A0A2G9Z6N4-F1
#
_cell.length_a   1.000
_cell.length_b   1.000
_cell.length_c   1.000
_cell.angle_alpha   90.00
_cell.angle_beta   90.00
_cell.angle_gamma   90.00
#
_symmetry.space_group_name_H-M   'P 1'
#
loop_
_entity.id
_entity.type
_entity.pdbx_description
1 polymer ?
#
loop_
_entity_poly.entity_id
_entity_poly.type
_entity_poly.pdbx_seq_one_letter_code
_entity_poly.pdbx_strand_id
1 'polypeptide(L)'
;MDRNKEIENRLHDFYAGKAEGKYNAKPMYTLRILILEDDLRTVSFLTNRLGQLEEKSKDFDIAVTVLSEYTQVEEYINNTQMDFDIILLDRDCKSCGSFHILDFEKFGVEKIISISAIPEWNEEAKKRGVTKIIHKDHDHIENFANQVVEEIVKINLKKAFAGEL
;
A
#
# COMPACT_ATOMS: atom_id res chain seq x y z
N MET A 1 6.48 23.46 -19.91
CA MET A 1 6.19 22.08 -20.34
C MET A 1 5.30 21.48 -19.26
N ASP A 2 4.19 20.85 -19.62
CA ASP A 2 3.28 20.25 -18.63
C ASP A 2 3.95 19.01 -18.02
N ARG A 3 4.25 19.09 -16.73
CA ARG A 3 5.01 18.09 -15.97
C ARG A 3 4.33 16.72 -16.01
N ASN A 4 3.00 16.69 -16.13
CA ASN A 4 2.23 15.45 -16.27
C ASN A 4 2.45 14.80 -17.63
N LYS A 5 2.53 15.60 -18.70
CA LYS A 5 2.78 15.13 -20.05
C LYS A 5 4.21 14.62 -20.25
N GLU A 6 5.16 15.18 -19.51
CA GLU A 6 6.54 14.68 -19.45
C GLU A 6 6.63 13.33 -18.72
N ILE A 7 5.84 13.14 -17.66
CA ILE A 7 5.73 11.86 -16.96
C ILE A 7 5.09 10.80 -17.85
N GLU A 8 3.99 11.10 -18.54
CA GLU A 8 3.33 10.19 -19.49
C GLU A 8 4.26 9.73 -20.62
N ASN A 9 5.03 10.64 -21.21
CA ASN A 9 5.97 10.30 -22.27
C ASN A 9 7.12 9.41 -21.76
N ARG A 10 7.64 9.68 -20.55
CA ARG A 10 8.68 8.84 -19.94
C ARG A 10 8.16 7.47 -19.54
N LEU A 11 6.90 7.37 -19.12
CA LEU A 11 6.22 6.08 -18.91
C LEU A 11 6.15 5.29 -20.22
N HIS A 12 5.72 5.92 -21.31
CA HIS A 12 5.67 5.27 -22.62
C HIS A 12 7.04 4.77 -23.09
N ASP A 13 8.08 5.59 -22.95
CA ASP A 13 9.45 5.21 -23.35
C ASP A 13 10.05 4.11 -22.46
N PHE A 14 9.74 4.12 -21.17
CA PHE A 14 10.13 3.05 -20.23
C PHE A 14 9.44 1.72 -20.57
N TYR A 15 8.16 1.74 -20.95
CA TYR A 15 7.41 0.53 -21.31
C TYR A 15 7.65 0.05 -22.76
N ALA A 16 8.11 0.90 -23.68
CA ALA A 16 8.28 0.59 -25.11
C ALA A 16 9.67 0.04 -25.51
N GLY A 17 10.63 -0.06 -24.58
CA GLY A 17 12.03 -0.38 -24.87
C GLY A 17 12.41 -1.86 -25.00
N LYS A 18 12.32 -2.40 -26.22
CA LYS A 18 13.14 -3.46 -26.87
C LYS A 18 13.43 -4.80 -26.15
N ALA A 19 12.78 -5.85 -26.64
CA ALA A 19 13.26 -7.23 -26.55
C ALA A 19 13.99 -7.63 -27.85
N GLU A 20 15.30 -7.44 -27.89
CA GLU A 20 16.20 -8.25 -28.72
C GLU A 20 17.25 -8.90 -27.80
N GLY A 21 17.16 -10.22 -27.63
CA GLY A 21 18.29 -11.08 -27.31
C GLY A 21 18.89 -11.01 -25.89
N LYS A 22 18.76 -12.14 -25.18
CA LYS A 22 19.36 -12.53 -23.88
C LYS A 22 18.55 -12.09 -22.66
N TYR A 23 17.99 -13.09 -21.98
CA TYR A 23 17.36 -12.96 -20.66
C TYR A 23 18.40 -12.57 -19.60
N ASN A 24 18.79 -11.29 -19.58
CA ASN A 24 19.24 -10.65 -18.36
C ASN A 24 17.98 -10.30 -17.58
N ALA A 25 17.47 -11.24 -16.78
CA ALA A 25 16.35 -10.95 -15.88
C ALA A 25 16.81 -9.81 -14.95
N LYS A 26 16.25 -8.61 -15.17
CA LYS A 26 16.38 -7.48 -14.25
C LYS A 26 15.95 -8.01 -12.87
N PRO A 27 16.72 -7.78 -11.79
CA PRO A 27 16.29 -8.17 -10.45
C PRO A 27 14.94 -7.51 -10.18
N MET A 28 13.93 -8.34 -10.00
CA MET A 28 12.57 -7.89 -9.72
C MET A 28 12.47 -7.70 -8.22
N TYR A 29 12.14 -6.49 -7.77
CA TYR A 29 11.99 -6.24 -6.33
C TYR A 29 10.61 -6.72 -5.87
N THR A 30 10.49 -7.04 -4.59
CA THR A 30 9.21 -7.43 -4.00
C THR A 30 8.66 -6.27 -3.18
N LEU A 31 7.51 -5.73 -3.58
CA LEU A 31 6.78 -4.73 -2.83
C LEU A 31 6.05 -5.40 -1.66
N ARG A 32 6.46 -5.11 -0.42
CA ARG A 32 5.89 -5.72 0.79
C ARG A 32 4.78 -4.86 1.36
N ILE A 33 3.56 -5.41 1.39
CA ILE A 33 2.37 -4.69 1.87
C ILE A 33 1.82 -5.39 3.11
N LEU A 34 1.66 -4.63 4.20
CA LEU A 34 0.92 -5.04 5.38
C LEU A 34 -0.50 -4.48 5.31
N ILE A 35 -1.51 -5.33 5.52
CA ILE A 35 -2.91 -4.95 5.58
C ILE A 35 -3.41 -5.25 7.00
N LEU A 36 -3.82 -4.20 7.71
CA LEU A 36 -4.45 -4.27 9.03
C LEU A 36 -5.93 -3.98 8.86
N GLU A 37 -6.71 -5.05 8.68
CA GLU A 37 -8.12 -5.00 8.29
C GLU A 37 -8.80 -6.29 8.76
N ASP A 38 -9.91 -6.15 9.47
CA ASP A 38 -10.68 -7.27 10.01
C ASP A 38 -11.92 -7.62 9.17
N ASP A 39 -12.34 -6.75 8.25
CA ASP A 39 -13.39 -7.04 7.30
C ASP A 39 -12.87 -7.83 6.10
N LEU A 40 -13.16 -9.13 6.08
CA LEU A 40 -12.75 -10.05 5.01
C LEU A 40 -13.25 -9.61 3.63
N ARG A 41 -14.41 -8.95 3.55
CA ARG A 41 -14.91 -8.43 2.27
C ARG A 41 -13.96 -7.34 1.77
N THR A 42 -13.63 -6.36 2.60
CA THR A 42 -12.63 -5.32 2.28
C THR A 42 -11.28 -5.93 1.89
N VAL A 43 -10.75 -6.88 2.67
CA VAL A 43 -9.50 -7.60 2.35
C VAL A 43 -9.57 -8.28 0.98
N SER A 44 -10.69 -8.91 0.64
CA SER A 44 -10.85 -9.60 -0.64
C SER A 44 -10.79 -8.65 -1.84
N PHE A 45 -11.39 -7.45 -1.74
CA PHE A 45 -11.32 -6.44 -2.78
C PHE A 45 -9.91 -5.85 -2.90
N LEU A 46 -9.26 -5.54 -1.78
CA LEU A 46 -7.89 -5.04 -1.77
C LEU A 46 -6.93 -6.06 -2.41
N THR A 47 -6.95 -7.31 -1.96
CA THR A 47 -6.08 -8.36 -2.50
C THR A 47 -6.38 -8.69 -3.95
N ASN A 48 -7.64 -8.66 -4.39
CA ASN A 48 -7.98 -8.79 -5.82
C ASN A 48 -7.37 -7.67 -6.67
N ARG A 49 -7.49 -6.41 -6.23
CA ARG A 49 -6.92 -5.28 -6.96
C ARG A 49 -5.39 -5.28 -6.94
N LEU A 50 -4.76 -5.71 -5.84
CA LEU A 50 -3.32 -5.91 -5.77
C LEU A 50 -2.85 -7.01 -6.74
N GLY A 51 -3.54 -8.14 -6.82
CA GLY A 51 -3.21 -9.19 -7.81
C GLY A 51 -3.31 -8.67 -9.25
N GLN A 52 -4.34 -7.88 -9.56
CA GLN A 52 -4.46 -7.24 -10.88
C GLN A 52 -3.35 -6.20 -11.15
N LEU A 53 -2.83 -5.53 -10.13
CA LEU A 53 -1.67 -4.65 -10.26
C LEU A 53 -0.40 -5.46 -10.53
N GLU A 54 -0.17 -6.53 -9.79
CA GLU A 54 0.97 -7.44 -9.97
C GLU A 54 1.00 -8.03 -11.38
N GLU A 55 -0.13 -8.56 -11.88
CA GLU A 55 -0.24 -9.11 -13.25
C GLU A 55 0.12 -8.11 -14.36
N LYS A 56 -0.10 -6.81 -14.10
CA LYS A 56 0.23 -5.73 -15.04
C LYS A 56 1.67 -5.23 -14.89
N SER A 57 2.31 -5.51 -13.77
CA SER A 57 3.67 -5.09 -13.47
C SER A 57 4.68 -6.04 -14.11
N LYS A 58 5.80 -5.49 -14.58
CA LYS A 58 6.99 -6.27 -14.97
C LYS A 58 8.20 -5.94 -14.10
N ASP A 59 8.03 -5.03 -13.15
CA ASP A 59 9.11 -4.43 -12.38
C ASP A 59 9.15 -4.93 -10.94
N PHE A 60 8.03 -5.46 -10.43
CA PHE A 60 7.91 -5.95 -9.06
C PHE A 60 6.88 -7.06 -8.89
N ASP A 61 7.14 -7.93 -7.91
CA ASP A 61 6.15 -8.80 -7.28
C ASP A 61 5.53 -8.10 -6.07
N ILE A 62 4.37 -8.56 -5.61
CA ILE A 62 3.70 -8.09 -4.40
C ILE A 62 3.63 -9.20 -3.36
N ALA A 63 4.24 -8.96 -2.20
CA ALA A 63 4.07 -9.82 -1.04
C ALA A 63 3.09 -9.17 -0.05
N VAL A 64 1.96 -9.84 0.23
CA VAL A 64 0.93 -9.33 1.14
C VAL A 64 0.95 -10.10 2.47
N THR A 65 0.98 -9.36 3.58
CA THR A 65 0.67 -9.87 4.92
C THR A 65 -0.64 -9.25 5.38
N VAL A 66 -1.60 -10.06 5.81
CA VAL A 66 -2.89 -9.58 6.33
C VAL A 66 -3.03 -9.98 7.79
N LEU A 67 -3.40 -9.04 8.65
CA LEU A 67 -3.76 -9.27 10.04
C LEU A 67 -5.13 -8.71 10.33
N SER A 68 -5.99 -9.54 10.90
CA SER A 68 -7.38 -9.21 11.24
C SER A 68 -7.57 -8.88 12.72
N GLU A 69 -6.52 -9.03 13.54
CA GLU A 69 -6.59 -8.82 14.99
C GLU A 69 -5.47 -7.91 15.50
N TYR A 70 -5.83 -6.93 16.34
CA TYR A 70 -4.87 -5.95 16.86
C TYR A 70 -3.80 -6.59 17.78
N THR A 71 -4.13 -7.70 18.45
CA THR A 71 -3.19 -8.45 19.30
C THR A 71 -2.00 -8.98 18.48
N GLN A 72 -2.23 -9.37 17.23
CA GLN A 72 -1.16 -9.77 16.32
C GLN A 72 -0.24 -8.59 15.97
N VAL A 73 -0.80 -7.38 15.92
CA VAL A 73 0.02 -6.18 15.69
C VAL A 73 0.88 -5.88 16.91
N GLU A 74 0.27 -5.89 18.10
CA GLU A 74 0.94 -5.62 19.38
C GLU A 74 2.01 -6.67 19.72
N GLU A 75 1.66 -7.95 19.65
CA GLU A 75 2.52 -9.04 20.10
C GLU A 75 3.57 -9.44 19.05
N TYR A 76 3.26 -9.30 17.75
CA TYR A 76 4.12 -9.79 16.68
C TYR A 76 4.67 -8.68 15.77
N ILE A 77 3.82 -7.84 15.16
CA ILE A 77 4.31 -6.84 14.18
C ILE A 77 5.17 -5.76 14.82
N ASN A 78 4.78 -5.24 15.98
CA ASN A 78 5.59 -4.24 16.67
C ASN A 78 6.95 -4.83 17.13
N ASN A 79 7.06 -6.15 17.27
CA ASN A 79 8.30 -6.83 17.70
C ASN A 79 9.11 -7.47 16.56
N THR A 80 8.57 -7.57 15.34
CA THR A 80 9.29 -8.20 14.21
C THR A 80 10.41 -7.30 13.65
N GLN A 81 11.37 -7.90 12.95
CA GLN A 81 12.37 -7.17 12.16
C GLN A 81 11.95 -6.99 10.69
N MET A 82 10.76 -7.46 10.32
CA MET A 82 10.23 -7.26 8.98
C MET A 82 9.96 -5.78 8.71
N ASP A 83 10.41 -5.32 7.55
CA ASP A 83 10.02 -4.02 7.01
C ASP A 83 8.91 -4.21 5.96
N PHE A 84 8.05 -3.20 5.88
CA PHE A 84 6.99 -3.12 4.91
C PHE A 84 7.15 -1.84 4.11
N ASP A 85 6.93 -1.92 2.81
CA ASP A 85 6.99 -0.76 1.94
C ASP A 85 5.77 0.13 2.11
N ILE A 86 4.63 -0.51 2.37
CA ILE A 86 3.31 0.12 2.51
C ILE A 86 2.53 -0.61 3.59
N ILE A 87 1.82 0.17 4.41
CA ILE A 87 0.93 -0.32 5.45
C ILE A 87 -0.46 0.27 5.22
N LEU A 88 -1.44 -0.59 4.97
CA LEU A 88 -2.85 -0.22 4.95
C LEU A 88 -3.39 -0.37 6.37
N LEU A 89 -3.84 0.73 6.96
CA LEU A 89 -4.21 0.81 8.37
C LEU A 89 -5.69 1.19 8.48
N ASP A 90 -6.55 0.21 8.77
CA ASP A 90 -7.84 0.55 9.41
C ASP A 90 -7.60 0.85 10.89
N ARG A 91 -8.52 1.55 11.52
CA ARG A 91 -8.50 1.80 12.97
C ARG A 91 -9.17 0.67 13.72
N ASP A 92 -10.38 0.30 13.29
CA ASP A 92 -11.26 -0.59 14.03
C ASP A 92 -10.89 -2.05 13.82
N CYS A 93 -11.12 -2.85 14.86
CA CYS A 93 -10.94 -4.28 14.85
C CYS A 93 -12.09 -4.93 15.64
N LYS A 94 -12.72 -5.97 15.08
CA LYS A 94 -13.82 -6.76 15.67
C LYS A 94 -13.56 -7.21 17.10
N SER A 95 -12.30 -7.40 17.49
CA SER A 95 -11.90 -7.76 18.86
C SER A 95 -11.94 -6.59 19.86
N CYS A 96 -12.70 -5.53 19.57
CA CYS A 96 -12.84 -4.31 20.40
C CYS A 96 -11.54 -3.55 20.66
N GLY A 97 -10.48 -3.83 19.90
CA GLY A 97 -9.22 -3.11 19.97
C GLY A 97 -9.04 -2.14 18.80
N SER A 98 -7.81 -1.70 18.60
CA SER A 98 -7.47 -0.83 17.48
C SER A 98 -6.11 -1.15 16.90
N PHE A 99 -6.03 -1.21 15.57
CA PHE A 99 -4.75 -1.35 14.86
C PHE A 99 -3.89 -0.09 14.96
N HIS A 100 -4.43 1.03 15.46
CA HIS A 100 -3.61 2.19 15.83
C HIS A 100 -2.58 1.86 16.93
N ILE A 101 -2.62 0.68 17.55
CA ILE A 101 -1.50 0.16 18.38
C ILE A 101 -0.20 -0.03 17.59
N LEU A 102 -0.24 0.00 16.25
CA LEU A 102 0.94 -0.03 15.39
C LEU A 102 1.94 1.07 15.78
N ASP A 103 3.21 0.69 15.87
CA ASP A 103 4.33 1.57 16.16
C ASP A 103 4.72 2.40 14.91
N PHE A 104 4.22 3.63 14.84
CA PHE A 104 4.46 4.52 13.70
C PHE A 104 5.91 5.00 13.62
N GLU A 105 6.62 5.11 14.75
CA GLU A 105 8.01 5.54 14.77
C GLU A 105 8.91 4.48 14.13
N LYS A 106 8.62 3.21 14.41
CA LYS A 106 9.31 2.09 13.81
C LYS A 106 9.09 2.00 12.29
N PHE A 107 7.85 2.10 11.84
CA PHE A 107 7.50 1.81 10.44
C PHE A 107 7.57 3.01 9.50
N GLY A 108 7.54 4.23 10.03
CA GLY A 108 7.51 5.45 9.22
C GLY A 108 6.11 5.80 8.73
N VAL A 109 5.63 6.99 9.08
CA VAL A 109 4.28 7.48 8.75
C VAL A 109 4.07 7.70 7.26
N GLU A 110 5.15 7.83 6.49
CA GLU A 110 5.13 7.97 5.03
C GLU A 110 4.74 6.69 4.30
N LYS A 111 4.88 5.53 4.96
CA LYS A 111 4.50 4.22 4.42
C LYS A 111 3.04 3.86 4.74
N ILE A 112 2.39 4.62 5.63
CA ILE A 112 1.06 4.31 6.14
C ILE A 112 -0.01 5.01 5.29
N ILE A 113 -1.03 4.25 4.90
CA ILE A 113 -2.28 4.74 4.31
C ILE A 113 -3.41 4.38 5.29
N SER A 114 -4.03 5.40 5.90
CA SER A 114 -5.22 5.20 6.73
C SER A 114 -6.43 4.92 5.84
N ILE A 115 -7.17 3.86 6.13
CA ILE A 115 -8.27 3.38 5.30
C ILE A 115 -9.59 3.26 6.05
N SER A 116 -9.90 4.16 7.00
CA SER A 116 -11.09 4.01 7.83
C SER A 116 -12.38 4.54 7.19
N ALA A 117 -13.50 3.88 7.48
CA ALA A 117 -14.85 4.34 7.12
C ALA A 117 -15.37 5.44 8.05
N ILE A 118 -14.75 5.62 9.21
CA ILE A 118 -15.16 6.64 10.20
C ILE A 118 -14.19 7.82 10.08
N PRO A 119 -14.66 9.04 9.72
CA PRO A 119 -13.79 10.20 9.52
C PRO A 119 -12.90 10.55 10.72
N GLU A 120 -13.42 10.39 11.93
CA GLU A 120 -12.72 10.69 13.18
C GLU A 120 -11.43 9.86 13.33
N TRP A 121 -11.46 8.59 12.93
CA TRP A 121 -10.30 7.71 12.97
C TRP A 121 -9.22 8.12 11.97
N ASN A 122 -9.62 8.60 10.81
CA ASN A 122 -8.68 9.16 9.85
C ASN A 122 -8.03 10.45 10.38
N GLU A 123 -8.77 11.29 11.10
CA GLU A 123 -8.21 12.48 11.76
C GLU A 123 -7.23 12.10 12.89
N GLU A 124 -7.48 11.01 13.62
CA GLU A 124 -6.51 10.49 14.59
C GLU A 124 -5.20 10.03 13.93
N ALA A 125 -5.29 9.30 12.81
CA ALA A 125 -4.12 8.91 12.05
C ALA A 125 -3.33 10.14 11.55
N LYS A 126 -4.03 11.18 11.05
CA LYS A 126 -3.41 12.45 10.64
C LYS A 126 -2.69 13.15 11.79
N LYS A 127 -3.29 13.21 12.98
CA LYS A 127 -2.65 13.81 14.16
C LYS A 127 -1.35 13.11 14.54
N ARG A 128 -1.21 11.83 14.18
CA ARG A 128 0.01 11.03 14.36
C ARG A 128 0.99 11.13 13.18
N GLY A 129 0.72 11.98 12.19
CA GLY A 129 1.62 12.26 11.07
C GLY A 129 1.31 11.53 9.77
N VAL A 130 0.27 10.67 9.73
CA VAL A 130 -0.13 9.98 8.50
C VAL A 130 -0.69 11.01 7.51
N THR A 131 -0.05 11.11 6.35
CA THR A 131 -0.46 12.09 5.32
C THR A 131 -1.41 11.51 4.27
N LYS A 132 -1.53 10.18 4.22
CA LYS A 132 -2.30 9.45 3.21
C LYS A 132 -3.54 8.83 3.83
N ILE A 133 -4.69 9.32 3.39
CA ILE A 133 -5.99 8.95 3.95
C ILE A 133 -6.92 8.65 2.79
N ILE A 134 -7.55 7.48 2.85
CA ILE A 134 -8.56 7.05 1.88
C ILE A 134 -9.79 6.66 2.68
N HIS A 135 -10.89 7.35 2.46
CA HIS A 135 -12.13 7.05 3.17
C HIS A 135 -12.72 5.74 2.63
N LYS A 136 -12.98 4.79 3.52
CA LYS A 136 -13.59 3.50 3.16
C LYS A 136 -15.09 3.68 2.93
N ASP A 137 -15.48 3.54 1.68
CA ASP A 137 -16.87 3.53 1.25
C ASP A 137 -17.33 2.07 1.07
N HIS A 138 -18.16 1.59 2.00
CA HIS A 138 -18.68 0.21 1.94
C HIS A 138 -19.70 0.01 0.81
N ASP A 139 -20.40 1.06 0.38
CA ASP A 139 -21.37 1.00 -0.71
C ASP A 139 -20.66 0.92 -2.07
N HIS A 140 -19.46 1.49 -2.17
CA HIS A 140 -18.62 1.48 -3.37
C HIS A 140 -17.23 0.88 -3.11
N ILE A 141 -17.18 -0.28 -2.45
CA ILE A 141 -15.94 -0.91 -1.99
C ILE A 141 -14.91 -1.17 -3.12
N GLU A 142 -15.37 -1.40 -4.36
CA GLU A 142 -14.50 -1.53 -5.52
C GLU A 142 -13.78 -0.22 -5.88
N ASN A 143 -14.49 0.91 -5.78
CA ASN A 143 -13.91 2.22 -6.03
C ASN A 143 -12.91 2.58 -4.94
N PHE A 144 -13.24 2.27 -3.68
CA PHE A 144 -12.31 2.38 -2.56
C PHE A 144 -11.02 1.57 -2.82
N ALA A 145 -11.13 0.30 -3.22
CA ALA A 145 -9.96 -0.53 -3.51
C ALA A 145 -9.11 0.00 -4.68
N ASN A 146 -9.75 0.57 -5.71
CA ASN A 146 -9.03 1.25 -6.81
C ASN A 146 -8.23 2.46 -6.29
N GLN A 147 -8.83 3.30 -5.45
CA GLN A 147 -8.15 4.46 -4.87
C GLN A 147 -6.94 4.06 -4.02
N VAL A 148 -7.06 2.96 -3.26
CA VAL A 148 -5.93 2.41 -2.49
C VAL A 148 -4.80 1.99 -3.42
N VAL A 149 -5.09 1.26 -4.50
CA VAL A 149 -4.08 0.84 -5.48
C VAL A 149 -3.43 2.03 -6.19
N GLU A 150 -4.20 3.05 -6.55
CA GLU A 150 -3.65 4.28 -7.14
C GLU A 150 -2.64 4.97 -6.20
N GLU A 151 -2.92 5.02 -4.90
CA GLU A 151 -2.02 5.63 -3.93
C GLU A 151 -0.77 4.77 -3.71
N ILE A 152 -0.92 3.45 -3.67
CA ILE A 152 0.20 2.50 -3.64
C ILE A 152 1.16 2.74 -4.81
N VAL A 153 0.64 2.85 -6.03
CA VAL A 153 1.45 3.11 -7.23
C VAL A 153 2.19 4.45 -7.12
N LYS A 154 1.53 5.51 -6.62
CA LYS A 154 2.17 6.81 -6.43
C LYS A 154 3.31 6.76 -5.42
N ILE A 155 3.14 6.06 -4.30
CA ILE A 155 4.19 5.90 -3.27
C ILE A 155 5.37 5.13 -3.85
N ASN A 156 5.08 4.01 -4.52
CA ASN A 156 6.10 3.15 -5.10
C ASN A 156 6.92 3.84 -6.19
N LEU A 157 6.26 4.60 -7.08
CA LEU A 157 6.95 5.39 -8.10
C LEU A 157 7.85 6.47 -7.50
N LYS A 158 7.42 7.13 -6.42
CA LYS A 158 8.25 8.14 -5.74
C LYS A 158 9.55 7.53 -5.21
N LYS A 159 9.51 6.35 -4.60
CA LYS A 159 10.71 5.63 -4.16
C LYS A 159 11.64 5.34 -5.34
N ALA A 160 11.09 4.86 -6.45
CA ALA A 160 11.85 4.58 -7.67
C ALA A 160 12.60 5.82 -8.20
N PHE A 161 11.94 6.98 -8.22
CA PHE A 161 12.55 8.23 -8.68
C PHE A 161 13.51 8.87 -7.67
N ALA A 162 13.33 8.61 -6.37
CA ALA A 162 14.24 9.09 -5.33
C ALA A 162 15.55 8.28 -5.26
N GLY A 163 15.65 7.15 -5.97
CA GLY A 163 16.79 6.23 -5.87
C GLY A 163 16.80 5.43 -4.57
N GLU A 164 15.63 5.25 -3.96
CA GLU A 164 15.42 4.51 -2.72
C GLU A 164 15.02 3.03 -2.97
N LEU A 165 15.05 2.60 -4.24
CA LEU A 165 14.87 1.21 -4.68
C LEU A 165 16.20 0.56 -5.05
#